data_AF-A0AAD3MGR3-F1
#
_entry.id   AF-A0AAD3MGR3-F1
#
_cell.length_a   1.000
_cell.length_b   1.000
_cell.length_c   1.000
_cell.angle_alpha   90.00
_cell.angle_beta   90.00
_cell.angle_gamma   90.00
#
_symmetry.space_group_name_H-M   'P 1'
#
loop_
_entity.id
_entity.type
_entity.pdbx_description
1 polymer ?
#
loop_
_entity_poly.entity_id
_entity_poly.type
_entity_poly.pdbx_seq_one_letter_code
_entity_poly.pdbx_strand_id
1 'polypeptide(L)'
;MSGPGQDSEPEAKVLLIKRLYRAVVESVHKLDVIIGSKASYREVFKPENISLRNKLRELCVKLMFLHPVDYGRKAEELLWRKVYYEVIQVIKTNKKHIHSRSALECAYRTHLIAGVGFYQHLLLYIQSHYQLELQDCIDWTHVTDPLIGRKKPVSATPKEMEWAQMACHRCLVYLGDLAWEILAQP
;
A
#
# COMPACT_ATOMS: atom_id res chain seq x y z
N MET A 1 -29.41 -29.19 26.02
CA MET A 1 -28.27 -28.31 26.39
C MET A 1 -27.68 -27.78 25.09
N SER A 2 -28.12 -26.60 24.67
CA SER A 2 -27.71 -25.96 23.40
C SER A 2 -26.52 -25.05 23.69
N GLY A 3 -25.44 -25.23 22.93
CA GLY A 3 -24.14 -24.60 23.19
C GLY A 3 -24.10 -23.09 22.86
N PRO A 4 -23.27 -22.30 23.57
CA PRO A 4 -22.98 -20.92 23.22
C PRO A 4 -21.74 -20.91 22.29
N GLY A 5 -21.93 -20.67 21.00
CA GLY A 5 -20.80 -20.75 20.06
C GLY A 5 -20.88 -19.92 18.78
N GLN A 6 -21.98 -19.20 18.51
CA GLN A 6 -22.16 -18.48 17.24
C GLN A 6 -22.17 -16.94 17.37
N ASP A 7 -22.34 -16.37 18.57
CA ASP A 7 -22.36 -14.90 18.75
C ASP A 7 -20.97 -14.25 18.95
N SER A 8 -19.93 -15.02 19.26
CA SER A 8 -18.61 -14.48 19.61
C SER A 8 -17.75 -14.08 18.40
N GLU A 9 -17.98 -14.71 17.24
CA GLU A 9 -17.19 -14.53 16.02
C GLU A 9 -17.40 -13.18 15.31
N PRO A 10 -18.64 -12.65 15.16
CA PRO A 10 -18.86 -11.33 14.57
C PRO A 10 -18.35 -10.19 15.46
N GLU A 11 -18.49 -10.29 16.78
CA GLU A 11 -18.00 -9.26 17.71
C GLU A 11 -16.46 -9.16 17.72
N ALA A 12 -15.77 -10.30 17.71
CA ALA A 12 -14.32 -10.34 17.65
C ALA A 12 -13.76 -9.70 16.37
N LYS A 13 -14.42 -9.93 15.22
CA LYS A 13 -14.07 -9.31 13.93
C LYS A 13 -14.29 -7.79 13.97
N VAL A 14 -15.42 -7.33 14.52
CA VAL A 14 -15.71 -5.89 14.68
C VAL A 14 -14.66 -5.21 15.57
N LEU A 15 -14.28 -5.84 16.69
CA LEU A 15 -13.25 -5.31 17.59
C LEU A 15 -11.87 -5.25 16.91
N LEU A 16 -11.52 -6.26 16.11
CA LEU A 16 -10.27 -6.28 15.34
C LEU A 16 -10.20 -5.11 14.34
N ILE A 17 -11.28 -4.86 13.60
CA ILE A 17 -11.36 -3.75 12.63
C ILE A 17 -11.22 -2.40 13.33
N LYS A 18 -11.93 -2.20 14.45
CA LYS A 18 -11.83 -0.96 15.23
C LYS A 18 -10.40 -0.71 15.73
N ARG A 19 -9.71 -1.77 16.19
CA ARG A 19 -8.30 -1.70 16.62
C ARG A 19 -7.37 -1.38 15.45
N LEU A 20 -7.56 -2.04 14.30
CA LEU A 20 -6.80 -1.78 13.07
C LEU A 20 -6.97 -0.33 12.62
N TYR A 21 -8.21 0.15 12.53
CA TYR A 21 -8.52 1.51 12.13
C TYR A 21 -7.88 2.54 13.07
N ARG A 22 -7.97 2.31 14.38
CA ARG A 22 -7.31 3.17 15.38
C ARG A 22 -5.79 3.22 15.18
N ALA A 23 -5.16 2.07 14.93
CA ALA A 23 -3.72 2.00 14.67
C ALA A 23 -3.32 2.71 13.37
N VAL A 24 -4.16 2.66 12.33
CA VAL A 24 -3.99 3.41 11.08
C VAL A 24 -4.06 4.92 11.36
N VAL A 25 -5.12 5.39 12.03
CA VAL A 25 -5.30 6.81 12.35
C VAL A 25 -4.15 7.35 13.20
N GLU A 26 -3.72 6.60 14.22
CA GLU A 26 -2.57 6.98 15.06
C GLU A 26 -1.28 7.08 14.24
N SER A 27 -1.03 6.13 13.35
CA SER A 27 0.16 6.15 12.48
C SER A 27 0.13 7.32 11.51
N VAL A 28 -1.05 7.63 10.94
CA VAL A 28 -1.25 8.81 10.06
C VAL A 28 -0.96 10.09 10.82
N HIS A 29 -1.53 10.26 12.02
CA HIS A 29 -1.31 11.47 12.81
C HIS A 29 0.16 11.70 13.13
N LYS A 30 0.90 10.63 13.48
CA LYS A 30 2.35 10.72 13.70
C LYS A 30 3.10 11.15 12.44
N LEU A 31 2.73 10.63 11.26
CA LEU A 31 3.32 11.04 9.98
C LEU A 31 2.98 12.49 9.62
N ASP A 32 1.77 12.95 9.90
CA ASP A 32 1.37 14.34 9.65
C ASP A 32 2.21 15.33 10.45
N VAL A 33 2.50 15.01 11.72
CA VAL A 33 3.39 15.82 12.57
C VAL A 33 4.80 15.90 11.98
N ILE A 34 5.32 14.79 11.45
CA ILE A 34 6.66 14.75 10.81
C ILE A 34 6.69 15.60 9.55
N ILE A 35 5.67 15.49 8.70
CA ILE A 35 5.59 16.20 7.41
C ILE A 35 5.34 17.70 7.62
N GLY A 36 4.58 18.08 8.65
CA GLY A 36 4.33 19.48 9.03
C GLY A 36 5.56 20.23 9.54
N SER A 37 6.68 19.54 9.80
CA SER A 37 7.93 20.16 10.23
C SER A 37 8.62 20.94 9.09
N LYS A 38 9.21 22.09 9.41
CA LYS A 38 10.03 22.89 8.45
C LYS A 38 11.26 22.14 7.92
N ALA A 39 11.73 21.14 8.66
CA ALA A 39 12.85 20.28 8.28
C ALA A 39 12.39 18.87 7.87
N SER A 40 11.13 18.71 7.45
CA SER A 40 10.53 17.41 7.12
C SER A 40 11.38 16.59 6.15
N TYR A 41 12.05 17.23 5.17
CA TYR A 41 12.93 16.55 4.21
C TYR A 41 14.13 15.82 4.86
N ARG A 42 14.56 16.21 6.06
CA ARG A 42 15.59 15.49 6.84
C ARG A 42 14.99 14.39 7.72
N GLU A 43 13.78 14.62 8.21
CA GLU A 43 13.09 13.71 9.13
C GLU A 43 12.47 12.52 8.39
N VAL A 44 11.96 12.71 7.16
CA VAL A 44 11.21 11.67 6.44
C VAL A 44 12.00 10.37 6.33
N PHE A 45 13.31 10.38 6.09
CA PHE A 45 14.12 9.16 5.94
C PHE A 45 14.83 8.70 7.21
N LYS A 46 14.48 9.23 8.38
CA LYS A 46 14.97 8.66 9.63
C LYS A 46 14.43 7.23 9.82
N PRO A 47 15.23 6.30 10.39
CA PRO A 47 14.84 4.91 10.57
C PRO A 47 13.49 4.75 11.26
N GLU A 48 13.22 5.50 12.33
CA GLU A 48 11.94 5.45 13.06
C GLU A 48 10.74 5.81 12.17
N ASN A 49 10.91 6.75 11.24
CA ASN A 49 9.87 7.25 10.36
C ASN A 49 9.65 6.32 9.17
N ILE A 50 10.71 5.67 8.68
CA ILE A 50 10.62 4.57 7.72
C ILE A 50 9.84 3.41 8.34
N SER A 51 10.18 2.99 9.56
CA SER A 51 9.47 1.93 10.27
C SER A 51 7.99 2.27 10.49
N LEU A 52 7.68 3.52 10.84
CA LEU A 52 6.31 3.99 10.98
C LEU A 52 5.52 3.91 9.67
N ARG A 53 6.12 4.30 8.53
CA ARG A 53 5.49 4.16 7.21
C ARG A 53 5.30 2.71 6.79
N ASN A 54 6.28 1.85 7.06
CA ASN A 54 6.18 0.42 6.79
C ASN A 54 5.05 -0.22 7.60
N LYS A 55 4.90 0.17 8.87
CA LYS A 55 3.79 -0.25 9.73
C LYS A 55 2.45 0.23 9.17
N LEU A 56 2.33 1.50 8.75
CA LEU A 56 1.11 2.02 8.14
C LEU A 56 0.75 1.23 6.86
N ARG A 57 1.74 0.96 6.01
CA ARG A 57 1.58 0.15 4.79
C ARG A 57 1.01 -1.23 5.11
N GLU A 58 1.58 -1.95 6.07
CA GLU A 58 1.08 -3.26 6.51
C GLU A 58 -0.35 -3.21 7.06
N LEU A 59 -0.67 -2.18 7.85
CA LEU A 59 -2.01 -1.98 8.40
C LEU A 59 -3.04 -1.71 7.30
N CYS A 60 -2.70 -0.87 6.32
CA CYS A 60 -3.56 -0.59 5.16
C CYS A 60 -3.80 -1.84 4.33
N VAL A 61 -2.75 -2.62 4.02
CA VAL A 61 -2.89 -3.89 3.29
C VAL A 61 -3.79 -4.86 4.05
N LYS A 62 -3.59 -5.04 5.36
CA LYS A 62 -4.48 -5.87 6.19
C LYS A 62 -5.93 -5.41 6.13
N LEU A 63 -6.16 -4.09 6.18
CA LEU A 63 -7.51 -3.52 6.11
C LEU A 63 -8.15 -3.74 4.72
N MET A 64 -7.36 -3.65 3.65
CA MET A 64 -7.81 -3.91 2.28
C MET A 64 -8.33 -5.34 2.10
N PHE A 65 -7.62 -6.34 2.61
CA PHE A 65 -8.02 -7.75 2.44
C PHE A 65 -9.05 -8.23 3.47
N LEU A 66 -9.19 -7.53 4.62
CA LEU A 66 -10.20 -7.88 5.61
C LEU A 66 -11.60 -7.41 5.19
N HIS A 67 -11.69 -6.20 4.60
CA HIS A 67 -12.94 -5.61 4.12
C HIS A 67 -12.72 -4.83 2.81
N PRO A 68 -12.50 -5.54 1.69
CA PRO A 68 -12.21 -4.94 0.39
C PRO A 68 -13.28 -3.94 -0.08
N VAL A 69 -14.56 -4.27 0.09
CA VAL A 69 -15.68 -3.44 -0.39
C VAL A 69 -15.81 -2.12 0.39
N ASP A 70 -15.73 -2.18 1.72
CA ASP A 70 -15.99 -1.00 2.57
C ASP A 70 -14.74 -0.13 2.80
N TYR A 71 -13.60 -0.79 2.99
CA TYR A 71 -12.36 -0.12 3.40
C TYR A 71 -11.24 -0.24 2.37
N GLY A 72 -11.33 -1.14 1.39
CA GLY A 72 -10.25 -1.40 0.44
C GLY A 72 -9.82 -0.14 -0.31
N ARG A 73 -10.76 0.57 -0.96
CA ARG A 73 -10.44 1.82 -1.68
C ARG A 73 -9.82 2.88 -0.77
N LYS A 74 -10.40 3.11 0.42
CA LYS A 74 -9.92 4.13 1.36
C LYS A 74 -8.52 3.81 1.89
N ALA A 75 -8.27 2.53 2.20
CA ALA A 75 -6.99 2.06 2.70
C ALA A 75 -5.90 2.17 1.62
N GLU A 76 -6.23 1.84 0.38
CA GLU A 76 -5.32 1.95 -0.77
C GLU A 76 -4.94 3.42 -1.05
N GLU A 77 -5.92 4.31 -1.14
CA GLU A 77 -5.69 5.74 -1.35
C GLU A 77 -4.86 6.35 -0.21
N LEU A 78 -5.17 5.99 1.04
CA LEU A 78 -4.42 6.43 2.20
C LEU A 78 -2.97 5.93 2.17
N LEU A 79 -2.76 4.67 1.78
CA LEU A 79 -1.43 4.08 1.63
C LEU A 79 -0.61 4.86 0.60
N TRP A 80 -1.15 5.06 -0.61
CA TRP A 80 -0.48 5.83 -1.65
C TRP A 80 -0.13 7.24 -1.16
N ARG A 81 -1.11 7.96 -0.61
CA ARG A 81 -0.95 9.34 -0.16
C ARG A 81 0.13 9.48 0.92
N LYS A 82 0.03 8.69 1.99
CA LYS A 82 0.86 8.85 3.19
C LYS A 82 2.23 8.21 3.08
N VAL A 83 2.37 7.13 2.31
CA VAL A 83 3.62 6.38 2.21
C VAL A 83 4.50 6.92 1.08
N TYR A 84 3.91 7.33 -0.04
CA TYR A 84 4.66 7.72 -1.24
C TYR A 84 4.43 9.17 -1.63
N TYR A 85 3.19 9.57 -1.94
CA TYR A 85 2.91 10.88 -2.52
C TYR A 85 3.41 12.05 -1.65
N GLU A 86 3.12 12.05 -0.35
CA GLU A 86 3.57 13.13 0.54
C GLU A 86 5.10 13.17 0.69
N VAL A 87 5.77 12.01 0.70
CA VAL A 87 7.24 11.94 0.71
C VAL A 87 7.81 12.54 -0.58
N ILE A 88 7.24 12.17 -1.73
CA ILE A 88 7.58 12.74 -3.03
C ILE A 88 7.40 14.26 -3.02
N GLN A 89 6.27 14.76 -2.52
CA GLN A 89 6.00 16.20 -2.42
C GLN A 89 6.99 16.94 -1.51
N VAL A 90 7.32 16.37 -0.35
CA VAL A 90 8.34 16.94 0.57
C VAL A 90 9.68 17.07 -0.14
N ILE A 91 10.11 16.03 -0.86
CA ILE A 91 11.38 16.03 -1.58
C ILE A 91 11.36 17.00 -2.76
N LYS A 92 10.28 17.02 -3.56
CA LYS A 92 10.12 17.95 -4.68
C LYS A 92 10.15 19.41 -4.24
N THR A 93 9.45 19.73 -3.15
CA THR A 93 9.39 21.11 -2.61
C THR A 93 10.73 21.56 -2.02
N ASN A 94 11.54 20.61 -1.53
CA ASN A 94 12.83 20.90 -0.89
C ASN A 94 14.04 20.59 -1.79
N LYS A 95 13.85 20.42 -3.11
CA LYS A 95 14.94 20.08 -4.07
C LYS A 95 16.20 20.94 -3.91
N LYS A 96 16.04 22.23 -3.62
CA LYS A 96 17.17 23.17 -3.40
C LYS A 96 18.10 22.79 -2.23
N HIS A 97 17.64 21.94 -1.31
CA HIS A 97 18.40 21.47 -0.16
C HIS A 97 18.99 20.06 -0.37
N ILE A 98 18.70 19.44 -1.50
CA ILE A 98 19.10 18.07 -1.84
C ILE A 98 20.23 18.15 -2.84
N HIS A 99 21.44 17.79 -2.39
CA HIS A 99 22.62 17.77 -3.24
C HIS A 99 22.71 16.44 -3.98
N SER A 100 23.27 16.49 -5.19
CA SER A 100 23.58 15.28 -5.96
C SER A 100 24.50 14.35 -5.17
N ARG A 101 24.23 13.05 -5.21
CA ARG A 101 24.90 11.97 -4.47
C ARG A 101 24.83 12.09 -2.95
N SER A 102 23.87 12.88 -2.43
CA SER A 102 23.67 12.97 -0.98
C SER A 102 23.02 11.68 -0.42
N ALA A 103 23.24 11.41 0.87
CA ALA A 103 22.56 10.31 1.56
C ALA A 103 21.03 10.43 1.47
N LEU A 104 20.51 11.67 1.42
CA LEU A 104 19.09 11.96 1.27
C LEU A 104 18.55 11.56 -0.11
N GLU A 105 19.27 11.90 -1.18
CA GLU A 105 18.91 11.47 -2.53
C GLU A 105 18.95 9.95 -2.67
N CYS A 106 19.99 9.30 -2.13
CA CYS A 106 20.09 7.85 -2.10
C CYS A 106 18.89 7.23 -1.38
N ALA A 107 18.54 7.73 -0.19
CA ALA A 107 17.37 7.26 0.56
C ALA A 107 16.06 7.46 -0.22
N TYR A 108 15.91 8.59 -0.92
CA TYR A 108 14.75 8.85 -1.77
C TYR A 108 14.66 7.86 -2.94
N ARG A 109 15.75 7.63 -3.66
CA ARG A 109 15.80 6.68 -4.77
C ARG A 109 15.50 5.25 -4.30
N THR A 110 16.10 4.83 -3.19
CA THR A 110 15.79 3.53 -2.56
C THR A 110 14.32 3.42 -2.19
N HIS A 111 13.72 4.48 -1.65
CA HIS A 111 12.30 4.51 -1.29
C HIS A 111 11.38 4.35 -2.51
N LEU A 112 11.67 5.02 -3.62
CA LEU A 112 10.90 4.87 -4.86
C LEU A 112 11.02 3.45 -5.44
N ILE A 113 12.24 2.91 -5.51
CA ILE A 113 12.48 1.55 -6.01
C ILE A 113 11.76 0.51 -5.13
N ALA A 114 11.83 0.67 -3.81
CA ALA A 114 11.10 -0.19 -2.88
C ALA A 114 9.57 -0.05 -3.07
N GLY A 115 9.09 1.15 -3.41
CA GLY A 115 7.69 1.39 -3.75
C GLY A 115 7.24 0.65 -5.01
N VAL A 116 8.07 0.66 -6.06
CA VAL A 116 7.82 -0.10 -7.30
C VAL A 116 7.70 -1.59 -6.98
N GLY A 117 8.69 -2.15 -6.26
CA GLY A 117 8.66 -3.56 -5.87
C GLY A 117 7.47 -3.93 -4.98
N PHE A 118 7.02 -2.99 -4.14
CA PHE A 118 5.81 -3.18 -3.32
C PHE A 118 4.53 -3.25 -4.16
N TYR A 119 4.30 -2.29 -5.06
CA TYR A 119 3.09 -2.28 -5.87
C TYR A 119 3.07 -3.40 -6.92
N GLN A 120 4.23 -3.82 -7.43
CA GLN A 120 4.33 -5.02 -8.26
C GLN A 120 3.89 -6.28 -7.48
N HIS A 121 4.42 -6.47 -6.27
CA HIS A 121 3.99 -7.57 -5.42
C HIS A 121 2.49 -7.50 -5.05
N LEU A 122 1.99 -6.31 -4.73
CA LEU A 122 0.58 -6.11 -4.40
C LEU A 122 -0.33 -6.45 -5.59
N LEU A 123 0.04 -6.00 -6.79
CA LEU A 123 -0.67 -6.30 -8.03
C LEU A 123 -0.75 -7.81 -8.28
N LEU A 124 0.39 -8.51 -8.24
CA LEU A 124 0.47 -9.96 -8.42
C LEU A 124 -0.31 -10.71 -7.33
N TYR A 125 -0.26 -10.21 -6.09
CA TYR A 125 -1.00 -10.80 -4.98
C TYR A 125 -2.51 -10.65 -5.18
N ILE A 126 -3.02 -9.48 -5.54
CA ILE A 126 -4.46 -9.26 -5.81
C ILE A 126 -4.89 -10.14 -6.99
N GLN A 127 -4.13 -10.15 -8.08
CA GLN A 127 -4.43 -10.97 -9.25
C GLN A 127 -4.51 -12.46 -8.91
N SER A 128 -3.53 -12.97 -8.15
CA SER A 128 -3.51 -14.38 -7.72
C SER A 128 -4.62 -14.70 -6.71
N HIS A 129 -4.89 -13.79 -5.77
CA HIS A 129 -5.90 -13.99 -4.72
C HIS A 129 -7.33 -14.06 -5.28
N TYR A 130 -7.65 -13.20 -6.26
CA TYR A 130 -8.97 -13.14 -6.89
C TYR A 130 -9.03 -13.88 -8.24
N GLN A 131 -7.95 -14.54 -8.66
CA GLN A 131 -7.83 -15.22 -9.96
C GLN A 131 -8.27 -14.35 -11.14
N LEU A 132 -7.83 -13.08 -11.14
CA LEU A 132 -8.19 -12.16 -12.21
C LEU A 132 -7.44 -12.55 -13.50
N GLU A 133 -8.21 -12.87 -14.53
CA GLU A 133 -7.71 -13.02 -15.89
C GLU A 133 -7.47 -11.62 -16.48
N LEU A 134 -6.30 -11.04 -16.18
CA LEU A 134 -5.87 -9.74 -16.75
C LEU A 134 -5.24 -9.90 -18.15
N GLN A 135 -5.35 -11.09 -18.73
CA GLN A 135 -4.61 -11.56 -19.90
C GLN A 135 -4.93 -10.78 -21.18
N ASP A 136 -6.13 -10.20 -21.28
CA ASP A 136 -6.54 -9.35 -22.42
C ASP A 136 -6.39 -7.84 -22.15
N CYS A 137 -5.97 -7.46 -20.94
CA CYS A 137 -5.89 -6.07 -20.49
C CYS A 137 -4.44 -5.59 -20.26
N ILE A 138 -3.50 -6.51 -20.06
CA ILE A 138 -2.13 -6.22 -19.61
C ILE A 138 -1.14 -7.18 -20.29
N ASP A 139 -0.24 -6.67 -21.15
CA ASP A 139 0.83 -7.42 -21.86
C ASP A 139 1.98 -7.93 -20.95
N TRP A 140 1.80 -7.97 -19.63
CA TRP A 140 2.84 -8.48 -18.75
C TRP A 140 2.91 -10.00 -18.91
N THR A 141 4.07 -10.47 -19.39
CA THR A 141 4.42 -11.89 -19.52
C THR A 141 3.99 -12.64 -18.28
N HIS A 142 3.09 -13.59 -18.44
CA HIS A 142 2.74 -14.67 -17.51
C HIS A 142 3.73 -14.84 -16.34
N VAL A 143 3.56 -14.09 -15.26
CA VAL A 143 4.06 -14.49 -13.93
C VAL A 143 2.97 -15.33 -13.28
N THR A 144 2.44 -16.30 -14.02
CA THR A 144 1.98 -17.54 -13.41
C THR A 144 3.26 -18.26 -13.02
N ASP A 145 3.81 -17.91 -11.86
CA ASP A 145 4.82 -18.76 -11.23
C ASP A 145 4.21 -20.16 -11.11
N PRO A 146 4.77 -21.19 -11.76
CA PRO A 146 4.26 -22.57 -11.67
C PRO A 146 4.21 -23.09 -10.22
N LEU A 147 4.91 -22.42 -9.29
CA LEU A 147 4.98 -22.73 -7.85
C LEU A 147 3.90 -22.02 -7.02
N ILE A 148 3.23 -20.99 -7.54
CA ILE A 148 2.00 -20.45 -6.93
C ILE A 148 0.87 -21.42 -7.32
N GLY A 149 0.89 -22.60 -6.69
CA GLY A 149 -0.09 -23.64 -6.93
C GLY A 149 -1.49 -23.07 -6.88
N ARG A 150 -2.34 -23.51 -7.82
CA ARG A 150 -3.78 -23.20 -7.90
C ARG A 150 -4.42 -23.26 -6.51
N LYS A 151 -4.40 -22.15 -5.78
CA LYS A 151 -5.17 -22.00 -4.55
C LYS A 151 -6.63 -21.99 -4.98
N LYS A 152 -7.47 -22.76 -4.28
CA LYS A 152 -8.91 -22.81 -4.54
C LYS A 152 -9.43 -21.38 -4.71
N PRO A 153 -10.25 -21.09 -5.73
CA PRO A 153 -10.80 -19.76 -5.94
C PRO A 153 -11.42 -19.29 -4.63
N VAL A 154 -11.00 -18.10 -4.16
CA VAL A 154 -11.75 -17.42 -3.11
C VAL A 154 -13.15 -17.22 -3.66
N SER A 155 -14.17 -17.60 -2.89
CA SER A 155 -15.56 -17.28 -3.20
C SER A 155 -15.74 -15.78 -3.00
N ALA A 156 -15.26 -15.00 -3.96
CA ALA A 156 -15.33 -13.56 -3.96
C ALA A 156 -16.68 -13.14 -4.52
N THR A 157 -17.33 -12.21 -3.84
CA THR A 157 -18.56 -11.58 -4.32
C THR A 157 -18.27 -10.72 -5.56
N PRO A 158 -19.26 -10.46 -6.43
CA PRO A 158 -19.08 -9.59 -7.59
C PRO A 158 -18.50 -8.21 -7.24
N LYS A 159 -18.86 -7.66 -6.07
CA LYS A 159 -18.33 -6.37 -5.57
C LYS A 159 -16.86 -6.44 -5.19
N GLU A 160 -16.41 -7.57 -4.64
CA GLU A 160 -15.00 -7.79 -4.33
C GLU A 160 -14.16 -7.95 -5.59
N MET A 161 -14.72 -8.62 -6.60
CA MET A 161 -14.10 -8.75 -7.92
C MET A 161 -13.95 -7.39 -8.60
N GLU A 162 -14.99 -6.56 -8.60
CA GLU A 162 -14.94 -5.18 -9.12
C GLU A 162 -13.89 -4.34 -8.38
N TRP A 163 -13.87 -4.43 -7.05
CA TRP A 163 -12.85 -3.75 -6.24
C TRP A 163 -11.43 -4.22 -6.62
N ALA A 164 -11.22 -5.52 -6.77
CA ALA A 164 -9.92 -6.11 -7.08
C ALA A 164 -9.41 -5.68 -8.46
N GLN A 165 -10.27 -5.71 -9.49
CA GLN A 165 -9.94 -5.19 -10.82
C GLN A 165 -9.53 -3.72 -10.77
N MET A 166 -10.32 -2.91 -10.06
CA MET A 166 -10.05 -1.49 -9.91
C MET A 166 -8.78 -1.23 -9.08
N ALA A 167 -8.47 -2.07 -8.10
CA ALA A 167 -7.24 -2.00 -7.32
C ALA A 167 -6.01 -2.35 -8.17
N CYS A 168 -6.10 -3.35 -9.04
CA CYS A 168 -5.06 -3.64 -10.02
C CYS A 168 -4.81 -2.45 -10.96
N HIS A 169 -5.88 -1.84 -11.50
CA HIS A 169 -5.76 -0.65 -12.35
C HIS A 169 -5.03 0.48 -11.63
N ARG A 170 -5.41 0.80 -10.39
CA ARG A 170 -4.74 1.85 -9.60
C ARG A 170 -3.30 1.50 -9.23
N CYS A 171 -2.99 0.23 -8.94
CA CYS A 171 -1.61 -0.21 -8.75
C CYS A 171 -0.75 0.10 -9.99
N LEU A 172 -1.27 -0.10 -11.20
CA LEU A 172 -0.56 0.27 -12.44
C LEU A 172 -0.34 1.78 -12.57
N VAL A 173 -1.35 2.59 -12.21
CA VAL A 173 -1.20 4.06 -12.20
C VAL A 173 -0.10 4.47 -11.21
N TYR A 174 -0.12 3.96 -9.98
CA TYR A 174 0.91 4.26 -8.98
C TYR A 174 2.30 3.76 -9.39
N LEU A 175 2.39 2.61 -10.06
CA LEU A 175 3.63 2.12 -10.64
C LEU A 175 4.15 3.06 -11.72
N GLY A 176 3.28 3.57 -12.59
CA GLY A 176 3.60 4.58 -13.59
C GLY A 176 4.14 5.87 -12.96
N ASP A 177 3.45 6.39 -11.95
CA ASP A 177 3.86 7.59 -11.22
C ASP A 177 5.23 7.41 -10.54
N LEU A 178 5.46 6.25 -9.90
CA LEU A 178 6.75 5.95 -9.27
C LEU A 178 7.87 5.79 -10.29
N ALA A 179 7.62 5.09 -11.40
CA ALA A 179 8.61 4.92 -12.46
C ALA A 179 8.97 6.26 -13.11
N TRP A 180 7.98 7.11 -13.36
CA TRP A 180 8.17 8.48 -13.80
C TRP A 180 9.03 9.28 -12.83
N GLU A 181 8.74 9.24 -11.53
CA GLU A 181 9.52 9.95 -10.50
C GLU A 181 10.96 9.41 -10.35
N ILE A 182 11.23 8.16 -10.74
CA ILE A 182 12.59 7.61 -10.82
C ILE A 182 13.33 8.13 -12.05
N LEU A 183 12.68 8.12 -13.22
CA LEU A 183 13.27 8.57 -14.48
C LEU A 183 13.47 10.09 -14.56
N ALA A 184 12.66 10.86 -13.84
CA ALA A 184 12.77 12.31 -13.76
C ALA A 184 13.87 12.80 -12.80
N GLN A 185 14.65 11.90 -12.20
CA GLN A 185 15.84 12.27 -11.41
C GLN A 185 17.04 12.50 -12.32
N PRO A 186 17.82 13.57 -12.10
CA PRO A 186 18.98 13.93 -12.92
C PRO A 186 20.17 12.99 -12.77
#